data_AF-A0A553L0R5-F1
#
_entry.id   AF-A0A553L0R5-F1
#
_cell.length_a   1.000
_cell.length_b   1.000
_cell.length_c   1.000
_cell.angle_alpha   90.00
_cell.angle_beta   90.00
_cell.angle_gamma   90.00
#
_symmetry.space_group_name_H-M   'P 1'
#
loop_
_entity.id
_entity.type
_entity.pdbx_description
1 polymer ?
#
loop_
_entity_poly.entity_id
_entity_poly.type
_entity_poly.pdbx_seq_one_letter_code
_entity_poly.pdbx_strand_id
1 'polypeptide(L)' 'MKYLIFLTTLMMLGGCSTMAGKNLLGNAAGEASNTQVGYGRQCFAVKSQCAQGIYEEWETSDGVEGCSCKKL' A
#
# COMPACT_ATOMS: atom_id res chain seq x y z
N MET A 1 -13.86 35.74 17.83
CA MET A 1 -14.68 34.73 17.12
C MET A 1 -14.22 34.44 15.69
N LYS A 2 -13.53 35.36 15.00
CA LYS A 2 -13.09 35.17 13.60
C LYS A 2 -11.98 34.11 13.40
N TYR A 3 -11.14 33.89 14.41
CA TYR A 3 -10.04 32.91 14.36
C TYR A 3 -10.47 31.45 14.66
N LEU A 4 -11.61 31.25 15.31
CA LEU A 4 -12.12 29.90 15.63
C LEU A 4 -12.57 29.16 14.37
N ILE A 5 -13.14 29.88 13.41
CA ILE A 5 -13.56 29.34 12.11
C ILE A 5 -12.35 28.90 11.28
N PHE A 6 -11.24 29.63 11.38
CA PHE A 6 -10.01 29.29 10.67
C PHE A 6 -9.37 28.01 11.21
N LEU A 7 -9.42 27.83 12.54
CA LEU A 7 -8.87 26.67 13.24
C LEU A 7 -9.66 25.38 12.97
N THR A 8 -10.99 25.47 12.91
CA THR A 8 -11.85 24.31 12.59
C THR A 8 -11.70 23.87 11.13
N THR A 9 -11.49 24.82 10.21
CA THR A 9 -11.27 24.50 8.78
C THR A 9 -9.93 23.79 8.56
N LEU A 10 -8.89 24.15 9.31
CA LEU A 10 -7.57 23.51 9.22
C LEU A 10 -7.58 22.06 9.74
N MET A 11 -8.36 21.78 10.79
CA MET A 11 -8.48 20.42 11.36
C MET A 11 -9.23 19.46 10.44
N MET A 12 -10.12 19.94 9.57
CA MET A 12 -10.82 19.09 8.60
C MET A 12 -9.94 18.63 7.43
N LEU A 13 -8.80 19.28 7.18
CA LEU A 13 -7.85 18.87 6.12
C LEU A 13 -6.89 17.75 6.56
N GLY A 14 -6.83 17.43 7.86
CA GLY A 14 -5.97 16.37 8.39
C GLY A 14 -6.55 14.95 8.31
N GLY A 15 -7.78 14.79 7.81
CA GLY A 15 -8.57 13.57 7.94
C GLY A 15 -8.68 12.71 6.68
N CYS A 16 -7.62 12.53 5.88
CA CYS A 16 -7.70 11.59 4.75
C CYS A 16 -6.32 11.13 4.26
N SER A 17 -5.53 10.41 5.07
CA SER A 17 -4.28 9.83 4.55
C SER A 17 -3.85 8.59 5.32
N THR A 18 -4.46 7.44 5.04
CA THR A 18 -4.03 6.18 5.69
C THR A 18 -3.86 4.99 4.73
N MET A 19 -4.52 4.96 3.57
CA MET A 19 -4.41 3.81 2.66
C MET A 19 -3.51 4.04 1.44
N ALA A 20 -3.56 5.22 0.81
CA ALA A 20 -2.80 5.46 -0.42
C ALA A 20 -1.26 5.44 -0.18
N GLY A 21 -0.79 5.99 0.94
CA GLY A 21 0.63 6.05 1.26
C GLY A 21 1.27 4.68 1.55
N LYS A 22 0.53 3.76 2.19
CA LYS A 22 1.02 2.41 2.52
C LYS A 22 1.29 1.60 1.25
N ASN A 23 0.37 1.63 0.29
CA ASN A 23 0.53 0.96 -0.99
C ASN A 23 1.70 1.55 -1.81
N LEU A 24 1.91 2.88 -1.72
CA LEU A 24 3.01 3.54 -2.42
C LEU A 24 4.38 3.13 -1.84
N LEU A 25 4.50 3.08 -0.50
CA LEU A 25 5.73 2.64 0.16
C LEU A 25 6.04 1.16 -0.14
N GLY A 26 5.02 0.29 -0.09
CA GLY A 26 5.18 -1.13 -0.39
C GLY A 26 5.66 -1.38 -1.82
N ASN A 27 5.10 -0.64 -2.79
CA ASN A 27 5.51 -0.73 -4.19
C ASN A 27 6.94 -0.20 -4.41
N ALA A 28 7.29 0.94 -3.82
CA ALA A 28 8.64 1.50 -3.97
C ALA A 28 9.73 0.61 -3.33
N ALA A 29 9.44 0.01 -2.17
CA ALA A 29 10.34 -0.94 -1.53
C ALA A 29 10.47 -2.24 -2.34
N GLY A 30 9.37 -2.69 -2.95
CA GLY A 30 9.36 -3.81 -3.87
C GLY A 30 10.24 -3.57 -5.11
N GLU A 31 10.04 -2.44 -5.79
CA GLU A 31 10.81 -2.08 -6.99
C GLU A 31 12.31 -2.01 -6.73
N ALA A 32 12.74 -1.42 -5.60
CA ALA A 32 14.14 -1.38 -5.21
C ALA A 32 14.75 -2.79 -4.97
N SER A 33 13.92 -3.79 -4.70
CA SER A 33 14.32 -5.15 -4.34
C SER A 33 14.16 -6.15 -5.50
N ASN A 34 13.82 -5.70 -6.71
CA ASN A 34 13.33 -6.57 -7.81
C ASN A 34 12.14 -7.46 -7.41
N THR A 35 11.34 -6.99 -6.46
CA THR A 35 10.20 -7.69 -5.91
C THR A 35 8.93 -6.96 -6.32
N GLN A 36 8.03 -7.59 -7.05
CA GLN A 36 6.71 -7.01 -7.32
C GLN A 36 5.83 -7.19 -6.09
N VAL A 37 5.20 -6.13 -5.60
CA VAL A 37 4.29 -6.16 -4.44
C VAL A 37 2.89 -5.77 -4.90
N GLY A 38 1.86 -6.39 -4.30
CA GLY A 38 0.47 -6.05 -4.56
C GLY A 38 -0.38 -6.21 -3.31
N TYR A 39 -1.57 -5.63 -3.34
CA TYR A 39 -2.53 -5.69 -2.23
C TYR A 39 -3.94 -6.06 -2.72
N GLY A 40 -4.63 -6.91 -1.96
CA GLY A 40 -5.97 -7.41 -2.24
C GLY A 40 -6.08 -8.03 -3.63
N ARG A 41 -7.02 -7.53 -4.45
CA ARG A 41 -7.30 -8.05 -5.80
C ARG A 41 -6.08 -8.00 -6.75
N GLN A 42 -5.08 -7.20 -6.46
CA GLN A 42 -3.84 -7.13 -7.25
C GLN A 42 -2.99 -8.40 -7.12
N CYS A 43 -3.17 -9.19 -6.05
CA CYS A 43 -2.40 -10.39 -5.81
C CYS A 43 -2.62 -11.48 -6.84
N PHE A 44 -3.82 -11.56 -7.43
CA PHE A 44 -4.05 -12.42 -8.57
C PHE A 44 -3.11 -12.11 -9.75
N ALA A 45 -2.94 -10.83 -10.06
CA ALA A 45 -2.04 -10.40 -11.14
C ALA A 45 -0.58 -10.66 -10.78
N VAL A 46 -0.13 -10.31 -9.57
CA VAL A 46 1.24 -10.57 -9.10
C VAL A 46 1.57 -12.06 -9.16
N LYS A 47 0.67 -12.91 -8.69
CA LYS A 47 0.79 -14.38 -8.72
C LYS A 47 0.91 -14.90 -10.15
N SER A 48 0.05 -14.42 -11.05
CA SER A 48 0.08 -14.83 -12.47
C SER A 48 1.37 -14.43 -13.19
N GLN A 49 1.98 -13.31 -12.79
CA GLN A 49 3.23 -12.78 -13.37
C GLN A 49 4.48 -13.41 -12.72
N CYS A 50 4.32 -14.10 -11.59
CA CYS A 50 5.39 -14.75 -10.85
C CYS A 50 5.73 -16.16 -11.38
N ALA A 51 5.95 -16.30 -12.68
CA ALA A 51 6.22 -17.60 -13.30
C ALA A 51 7.59 -18.20 -12.91
N GLN A 52 8.58 -17.36 -12.63
CA GLN A 52 9.96 -17.76 -12.27
C GLN A 52 10.44 -16.94 -11.07
N GLY A 53 9.86 -17.19 -9.90
CA GLY A 53 10.18 -16.43 -8.70
C GLY A 53 9.66 -17.09 -7.43
N ILE A 54 9.93 -16.44 -6.30
CA ILE A 54 9.38 -16.81 -5.00
C ILE A 54 8.20 -15.89 -4.73
N TYR A 55 7.02 -16.49 -4.63
CA TYR A 55 5.78 -15.78 -4.35
C TYR A 55 5.39 -15.99 -2.88
N GLU A 56 5.07 -14.90 -2.19
CA GLU A 56 4.65 -14.90 -0.79
C GLU A 56 3.38 -14.08 -0.60
N GLU A 57 2.50 -14.55 0.29
CA GLU A 57 1.26 -13.88 0.71
C GLU A 57 1.31 -13.64 2.22
N TRP A 58 0.79 -12.51 2.68
CA TRP A 58 0.66 -12.18 4.10
C TRP A 58 -0.58 -11.34 4.36
N GLU A 59 -1.01 -11.27 5.61
CA GLU A 59 -2.08 -10.35 6.03
C GLU A 59 -1.45 -9.11 6.67
N THR A 60 -1.88 -7.92 6.25
CA THR A 60 -1.44 -6.66 6.86
C THR A 60 -2.10 -6.46 8.23
N SER A 61 -1.56 -5.55 9.04
CA SER A 61 -2.15 -5.15 10.34
C SER A 61 -3.60 -4.70 10.25
N ASP A 62 -4.04 -4.30 9.06
CA ASP A 62 -5.37 -3.76 8.80
C ASP A 62 -6.32 -4.82 8.21
N GLY A 63 -5.91 -6.10 8.18
CA GLY A 63 -6.69 -7.23 7.66
C GLY A 63 -6.74 -7.31 6.13
N VAL A 64 -5.88 -6.57 5.43
CA VAL A 64 -5.79 -6.60 3.96
C VAL A 64 -4.74 -7.61 3.53
N GLU A 65 -5.08 -8.49 2.59
CA GLU A 65 -4.15 -9.41 1.95
C GLU A 65 -3.07 -8.64 1.18
N GLY A 66 -1.81 -8.93 1.47
CA GLY A 66 -0.64 -8.46 0.74
C GLY A 66 0.07 -9.64 0.08
N CYS A 67 0.73 -9.38 -1.03
CA CYS A 67 1.48 -10.38 -1.76
C CYS A 67 2.74 -9.80 -2.37
N SER A 68 3.73 -10.65 -2.58
CA SER A 68 4.95 -10.30 -3.28
C SER A 68 5.43 -11.40 -4.19
N CYS A 69 6.14 -11.02 -5.24
CA CYS A 69 6.88 -11.92 -6.12
C CYS A 69 8.31 -11.42 -6.26
N LYS A 70 9.27 -12.19 -5.74
CA LYS A 70 10.69 -11.95 -5.96
C LYS A 70 11.15 -12.72 -7.19
N LYS A 71 11.56 -12.01 -8.24
CA LYS A 71 12.14 -12.63 -9.45
C LYS A 71 13.54 -13.15 -9.14
N LEU A 72 13.87 -14.32 -9.68
CA LEU A 72 15.19 -14.98 -9.53
C LEU A 72 16.13 -14.62 -10.69
#